data_AF-A0A9X1P7H8-F1
#
_entry.id   AF-A0A9X1P7H8-F1
#
_cell.length_a   1.000
_cell.length_b   1.000
_cell.length_c   1.000
_cell.angle_alpha   90.00
_cell.angle_beta   90.00
_cell.angle_gamma   90.00
#
_symmetry.space_group_name_H-M   'P 1'
#
loop_
_entity.id
_entity.type
_entity.pdbx_description
1 polymer ?
#
loop_
_entity_poly.entity_id
_entity_poly.type
_entity_poly.pdbx_seq_one_letter_code
_entity_poly.pdbx_strand_id
1 'polypeptide(L)'
;MKTLISSLVIAAAVAMSSASFAQSNHTFGVSKETKDVNFEVKSIVEGKIDVTVMKNKGESLSIKLTDTNGNTLATKALDKNDPASRVRFNLNELPNGIYHVVITEGTFKETKEVILDTQNVDSYRTITMG
;
A
#
# COMPACT_ATOMS: atom_id res chain seq x y z
N MET A 1 33.37 41.07 55.31
CA MET A 1 33.73 39.98 54.37
C MET A 1 32.51 39.67 53.53
N LYS A 2 32.64 39.62 52.19
CA LYS A 2 31.54 39.39 51.25
C LYS A 2 31.28 37.89 51.12
N THR A 3 30.05 37.42 51.30
CA THR A 3 29.69 36.01 51.03
C THR A 3 29.10 35.87 49.64
N LEU A 4 29.65 34.92 48.90
CA LEU A 4 29.49 34.71 47.47
C LEU A 4 28.18 33.96 47.15
N ILE A 5 27.51 34.40 46.09
CA ILE A 5 26.37 33.73 45.46
C ILE A 5 26.91 32.47 44.77
N SER A 6 26.33 31.30 45.04
CA SER A 6 26.68 30.07 44.34
C SER A 6 25.45 29.28 43.93
N SER A 7 25.24 29.26 42.62
CA SER A 7 24.85 28.09 41.82
C SER A 7 23.38 27.65 41.84
N LEU A 8 22.67 28.23 40.87
CA LEU A 8 21.55 27.66 40.12
C LEU A 8 21.86 26.23 39.64
N VAL A 9 21.03 25.26 40.00
CA VAL A 9 20.98 23.94 39.35
C VAL A 9 19.56 23.72 38.85
N ILE A 10 19.35 23.93 37.55
CA ILE A 10 18.14 23.52 36.84
C ILE A 10 18.38 22.09 36.35
N ALA A 11 17.85 21.11 37.07
CA ALA A 11 17.80 19.73 36.60
C ALA A 11 16.62 19.58 35.64
N ALA A 12 16.87 19.79 34.34
CA ALA A 12 15.91 19.44 33.30
C ALA A 12 15.99 17.92 33.05
N ALA A 13 15.15 17.15 33.73
CA ALA A 13 14.95 15.75 33.41
C ALA A 13 14.06 15.64 32.17
N VAL A 14 14.67 15.61 30.98
CA VAL A 14 13.96 15.20 29.76
C VAL A 14 13.89 13.67 29.75
N ALA A 15 12.81 13.12 30.30
CA ALA A 15 12.49 11.72 30.07
C ALA A 15 12.08 11.60 28.60
N MET A 16 13.02 11.17 27.76
CA MET A 16 12.76 10.80 26.37
C MET A 16 11.86 9.57 26.38
N SER A 17 10.55 9.76 26.23
CA SER A 17 9.63 8.67 25.95
C SER A 17 9.96 8.10 24.57
N SER A 18 10.73 7.02 24.52
CA SER A 18 10.81 6.19 23.32
C SER A 18 9.47 5.48 23.16
N ALA A 19 8.58 6.05 22.34
CA ALA A 19 7.45 5.32 21.80
C ALA A 19 8.01 4.22 20.90
N SER A 20 8.10 3.01 21.44
CA SER A 20 8.34 1.82 20.64
C SER A 20 7.10 1.62 19.79
N PHE A 21 7.16 1.99 18.51
CA PHE A 21 6.16 1.55 17.55
C PHE A 21 6.25 0.03 17.49
N ALA A 22 5.20 -0.64 17.98
CA ALA A 22 5.03 -2.06 17.72
C ALA A 22 4.99 -2.23 16.20
N GLN A 23 5.99 -2.93 15.67
CA GLN A 23 5.97 -3.53 14.35
C GLN A 23 4.69 -4.36 14.28
N SER A 24 3.66 -3.82 13.63
CA SER A 24 2.50 -4.62 13.28
C SER A 24 2.99 -5.65 12.27
N ASN A 25 3.27 -6.86 12.76
CA ASN A 25 3.37 -8.02 11.91
C ASN A 25 2.11 -8.02 11.04
N HIS A 26 2.30 -7.83 9.75
CA HIS A 26 1.26 -7.97 8.74
C HIS A 26 0.81 -9.43 8.76
N THR A 27 -0.02 -9.79 9.73
CA THR A 27 -0.92 -10.91 9.61
C THR A 27 -1.87 -10.54 8.50
N PHE A 28 -1.74 -11.22 7.37
CA PHE A 28 -2.79 -11.38 6.37
C PHE A 28 -4.00 -11.98 7.09
N GLY A 29 -4.78 -11.12 7.72
CA GLY A 29 -5.93 -11.43 8.52
C GLY A 29 -7.06 -10.55 8.02
N VAL A 30 -7.93 -11.15 7.22
CA VAL A 30 -9.21 -10.62 6.79
C VAL A 30 -9.88 -9.91 7.96
N SER A 31 -9.91 -8.57 7.94
CA SER A 31 -10.73 -7.78 8.84
C SER A 31 -12.18 -7.93 8.40
N LYS A 32 -12.88 -8.83 9.08
CA LYS A 32 -14.31 -9.03 8.99
C LYS A 32 -15.00 -7.86 9.71
N GLU A 33 -15.41 -6.85 8.95
CA GLU A 33 -16.50 -5.95 9.34
C GLU A 33 -17.32 -5.66 8.09
N THR A 34 -18.59 -6.07 8.12
CA THR A 34 -19.54 -6.07 7.01
C THR A 34 -19.89 -4.66 6.56
N LYS A 35 -19.12 -4.16 5.60
CA LYS A 35 -19.58 -3.20 4.59
C LYS A 35 -19.65 -3.94 3.26
N ASP A 36 -20.71 -3.71 2.47
CA ASP A 36 -20.83 -4.27 1.10
C ASP A 36 -19.85 -3.57 0.15
N VAL A 37 -18.56 -3.75 0.38
CA VAL A 37 -17.51 -3.34 -0.54
C VAL A 37 -17.01 -4.63 -1.18
N ASN A 38 -17.55 -4.94 -2.35
CA ASN A 38 -17.07 -6.04 -3.15
C ASN A 38 -15.97 -5.51 -4.07
N PHE A 39 -14.81 -6.15 -4.05
CA PHE A 39 -13.77 -5.80 -5.00
C PHE A 39 -13.01 -7.01 -5.51
N GLU A 40 -12.50 -6.84 -6.71
CA GLU A 40 -11.76 -7.85 -7.43
C GLU A 40 -10.53 -7.22 -8.07
N VAL A 41 -9.39 -7.88 -7.90
CA VAL A 41 -8.15 -7.53 -8.58
C VAL A 41 -7.91 -8.61 -9.63
N LYS A 42 -7.95 -8.23 -10.91
CA LYS A 42 -7.63 -9.14 -12.02
C LYS A 42 -6.35 -8.68 -12.70
N SER A 43 -5.44 -9.61 -12.93
CA SER A 43 -4.30 -9.38 -13.83
C SER A 43 -4.80 -9.31 -15.26
N ILE A 44 -4.24 -8.38 -16.02
CA ILE A 44 -4.44 -8.25 -17.47
C ILE A 44 -3.11 -8.53 -18.16
N VAL A 45 -3.19 -8.99 -19.39
CA VAL A 45 -2.06 -9.18 -20.29
C VAL A 45 -1.20 -7.90 -20.32
N GLU A 46 0.13 -8.05 -20.44
CA GLU A 46 1.12 -6.96 -20.52
C GLU A 46 1.33 -6.14 -19.24
N GLY A 47 1.50 -6.79 -18.08
CA GLY A 47 1.95 -6.08 -16.86
C GLY A 47 0.96 -5.00 -16.37
N LYS A 48 -0.33 -5.15 -16.66
CA LYS A 48 -1.40 -4.26 -16.18
C LYS A 48 -2.28 -5.03 -15.22
N ILE A 49 -2.77 -4.36 -14.18
CA ILE A 49 -3.82 -4.93 -13.31
C ILE A 49 -5.03 -4.01 -13.33
N ASP A 50 -6.20 -4.62 -13.29
CA ASP A 50 -7.45 -3.91 -13.09
C ASP A 50 -8.03 -4.24 -11.72
N VAL A 51 -8.24 -3.18 -10.95
CA VAL A 51 -8.91 -3.21 -9.67
C VAL A 51 -10.33 -2.72 -9.89
N THR A 52 -11.28 -3.63 -9.80
CA THR A 52 -12.70 -3.30 -9.88
C THR A 52 -13.25 -3.24 -8.47
N VAL A 53 -13.87 -2.12 -8.13
CA VAL A 53 -14.47 -1.91 -6.81
C VAL A 53 -15.93 -1.55 -7.00
N MET A 54 -16.78 -2.22 -6.23
CA MET A 54 -18.19 -1.93 -6.08
C MET A 54 -18.45 -1.64 -4.61
N LYS A 55 -19.03 -0.47 -4.32
CA LYS A 55 -19.35 -0.02 -2.97
C LYS A 55 -20.74 0.60 -2.92
N ASN A 56 -21.34 0.60 -1.74
CA ASN A 56 -22.49 1.44 -1.48
C ASN A 56 -22.08 2.92 -1.45
N LYS A 57 -22.98 3.82 -1.88
CA LYS A 57 -22.75 5.27 -1.78
C LYS A 57 -22.61 5.68 -0.31
N GLY A 58 -21.70 6.60 -0.01
CA GLY A 58 -21.62 7.17 1.34
C GLY A 58 -20.22 7.63 1.76
N GLU A 59 -19.19 6.85 1.44
CA GLU A 59 -17.81 7.16 1.81
C GLU A 59 -16.88 7.17 0.61
N SER A 60 -15.86 8.01 0.65
CA SER A 60 -14.79 8.03 -0.34
C SER A 60 -13.89 6.81 -0.17
N LEU A 61 -13.40 6.27 -1.28
CA LEU A 61 -12.57 5.07 -1.27
C LEU A 61 -11.21 5.37 -1.93
N SER A 62 -10.13 4.93 -1.31
CA SER A 62 -8.77 5.08 -1.82
C SER A 62 -8.22 3.71 -2.21
N ILE A 63 -7.67 3.61 -3.42
CA ILE A 63 -6.96 2.44 -3.92
C ILE A 63 -5.49 2.83 -4.09
N LYS A 64 -4.58 2.14 -3.43
CA LYS A 64 -3.15 2.39 -3.50
C LYS A 64 -2.42 1.16 -4.01
N LEU A 65 -1.47 1.36 -4.93
CA LEU A 65 -0.46 0.36 -5.25
C LEU A 65 0.78 0.67 -4.41
N THR A 66 1.27 -0.31 -3.68
CA THR A 66 2.42 -0.17 -2.76
C THR A 66 3.44 -1.27 -3.01
N ASP A 67 4.71 -1.00 -2.72
CA ASP A 67 5.77 -2.02 -2.70
C ASP A 67 5.74 -2.84 -1.39
N THR A 68 6.69 -3.77 -1.22
CA THR A 68 6.85 -4.56 0.01
C THR A 68 7.27 -3.75 1.23
N ASN A 69 7.86 -2.57 1.02
CA ASN A 69 8.26 -1.65 2.09
C ASN A 69 7.12 -0.73 2.54
N GLY A 70 5.96 -0.80 1.87
CA GLY A 70 4.81 0.08 2.11
C GLY A 70 4.90 1.44 1.41
N ASN A 71 5.87 1.65 0.52
CA ASN A 71 5.96 2.86 -0.28
C ASN A 71 4.82 2.88 -1.29
N THR A 72 4.12 4.01 -1.38
CA THR A 72 3.03 4.17 -2.35
C THR A 72 3.58 4.52 -3.73
N LEU A 73 3.36 3.63 -4.68
CA LEU A 73 3.78 3.77 -6.08
C LEU A 73 2.72 4.49 -6.91
N ALA A 74 1.44 4.22 -6.63
CA ALA A 74 0.32 4.87 -7.28
C ALA A 74 -0.88 4.96 -6.34
N THR A 75 -1.75 5.95 -6.56
CA THR A 75 -2.99 6.12 -5.79
C THR A 75 -4.12 6.58 -6.70
N LYS A 76 -5.31 6.05 -6.45
CA LYS A 76 -6.56 6.52 -7.03
C LYS A 76 -7.61 6.69 -5.95
N ALA A 77 -8.22 7.86 -5.89
CA ALA A 77 -9.38 8.12 -5.05
C ALA A 77 -10.66 8.00 -5.90
N LEU A 78 -11.69 7.40 -5.31
CA LEU A 78 -13.06 7.36 -5.80
C LEU A 78 -13.92 8.23 -4.87
N ASP A 79 -14.75 9.08 -5.46
CA ASP A 79 -15.66 9.92 -4.69
C ASP A 79 -16.74 9.08 -3.99
N LYS A 80 -17.35 9.62 -2.94
CA LYS A 80 -18.48 8.99 -2.25
C LYS A 80 -19.70 8.71 -3.15
N ASN A 81 -19.81 9.43 -4.27
CA ASN A 81 -20.93 9.29 -5.20
C ASN A 81 -20.70 8.23 -6.28
N ASP A 82 -19.48 7.71 -6.41
CA ASP A 82 -19.12 6.71 -7.41
C ASP A 82 -19.34 5.29 -6.85
N PRO A 83 -20.44 4.60 -7.21
CA PRO A 83 -20.76 3.29 -6.63
C PRO A 83 -19.89 2.17 -7.19
N ALA A 84 -19.31 2.36 -8.38
CA ALA A 84 -18.43 1.40 -9.00
C ALA A 84 -17.35 2.11 -9.81
N SER A 85 -16.13 1.59 -9.75
CA SER A 85 -15.05 2.05 -10.62
C SER A 85 -14.12 0.92 -10.98
N ARG A 86 -13.53 1.01 -12.17
CA ARG A 86 -12.46 0.16 -12.64
C ARG A 86 -11.21 1.01 -12.74
N VAL A 87 -10.21 0.69 -11.91
CA VAL A 87 -8.93 1.39 -11.87
C VAL A 87 -7.87 0.49 -12.46
N ARG A 88 -7.21 0.97 -13.51
CA ARG A 88 -6.09 0.28 -14.14
C ARG A 88 -4.78 0.83 -13.61
N PHE A 89 -3.90 -0.06 -13.14
CA PHE A 89 -2.51 0.27 -12.86
C PHE A 89 -1.62 -0.37 -13.93
N ASN A 90 -0.61 0.37 -14.37
CA ASN A 90 0.43 -0.11 -15.28
C ASN A 90 1.68 -0.42 -14.45
N LEU A 91 2.16 -1.66 -14.52
CA LEU A 91 3.33 -2.15 -13.80
C LEU A 91 4.51 -2.45 -14.74
N ASN A 92 4.41 -2.14 -16.04
CA ASN A 92 5.46 -2.45 -17.02
C ASN A 92 6.82 -1.78 -16.70
N GLU A 93 6.80 -0.65 -16.00
CA GLU A 93 8.01 0.07 -15.59
C GLU A 93 8.53 -0.37 -14.20
N LEU A 94 7.84 -1.31 -13.55
CA LEU A 94 8.21 -1.81 -12.24
C LEU A 94 9.03 -3.10 -12.38
N PRO A 95 10.07 -3.29 -11.54
CA PRO A 95 10.83 -4.53 -11.54
C PRO A 95 9.98 -5.71 -11.07
N ASN A 96 10.34 -6.92 -11.48
CA ASN A 96 9.73 -8.15 -10.96
C ASN A 96 9.82 -8.17 -9.43
N GLY A 97 8.74 -8.56 -8.77
CA GLY A 97 8.63 -8.49 -7.33
C GLY A 97 7.19 -8.60 -6.82
N ILE A 98 7.05 -8.43 -5.51
CA ILE A 98 5.75 -8.49 -4.83
C ILE A 98 5.28 -7.06 -4.58
N TYR A 99 4.01 -6.81 -4.89
CA TYR A 99 3.34 -5.53 -4.69
C TYR A 99 2.02 -5.75 -3.97
N HIS A 100 1.47 -4.68 -3.40
CA HIS A 100 0.21 -4.74 -2.68
C HIS A 100 -0.75 -3.68 -3.19
N VAL A 101 -1.97 -4.11 -3.49
CA VAL A 101 -3.12 -3.22 -3.69
C VAL A 101 -3.80 -3.05 -2.35
N VAL A 102 -3.75 -1.84 -1.81
CA VAL A 102 -4.38 -1.46 -0.53
C VAL A 102 -5.61 -0.63 -0.83
N ILE A 103 -6.77 -1.14 -0.42
CA ILE A 103 -8.05 -0.44 -0.51
C ILE A 103 -8.41 0.07 0.88
N THR A 104 -8.83 1.33 0.96
CA THR A 104 -9.23 1.97 2.21
C THR A 104 -10.53 2.75 2.01
N GLU A 105 -11.53 2.46 2.83
CA GLU A 105 -12.81 3.16 2.87
C GLU A 105 -13.17 3.43 4.34
N GLY A 106 -12.94 4.66 4.81
CA GLY A 106 -13.11 4.99 6.22
C GLY A 106 -12.19 4.16 7.12
N THR A 107 -12.78 3.35 8.00
CA THR A 107 -12.06 2.39 8.86
C THR A 107 -11.78 1.05 8.20
N PHE A 108 -12.47 0.74 7.09
CA PHE A 108 -12.26 -0.48 6.34
C PHE A 108 -10.93 -0.40 5.57
N LYS A 109 -10.11 -1.43 5.69
CA LYS A 109 -8.87 -1.59 4.95
C LYS A 109 -8.72 -3.04 4.50
N GLU A 110 -8.52 -3.25 3.21
CA GLU A 110 -8.16 -4.56 2.68
C GLU A 110 -6.89 -4.45 1.84
N THR A 111 -6.06 -5.50 1.88
CA THR A 111 -4.79 -5.56 1.15
C THR A 111 -4.76 -6.86 0.33
N LYS A 112 -4.53 -6.74 -0.97
CA LYS A 112 -4.33 -7.88 -1.88
C LYS A 112 -2.91 -7.86 -2.44
N GLU A 113 -2.27 -9.01 -2.42
CA GLU A 113 -0.94 -9.22 -2.98
C GLU A 113 -1.01 -9.36 -4.51
N VAL A 114 -0.01 -8.82 -5.19
CA VAL A 114 0.19 -8.88 -6.65
C VAL A 114 1.65 -9.26 -6.90
N ILE A 115 1.86 -10.44 -7.48
CA ILE A 115 3.20 -10.91 -7.85
C ILE A 115 3.44 -10.52 -9.32
N LEU A 116 4.44 -9.69 -9.56
CA LEU A 116 4.90 -9.33 -10.89
C LEU A 116 6.10 -10.23 -11.24
N ASP A 117 5.87 -11.20 -12.12
CA ASP A 117 6.91 -12.04 -12.70
C ASP A 117 6.86 -11.93 -14.23
N THR A 118 7.63 -10.99 -14.79
CA THR A 118 7.78 -10.84 -16.23
C THR A 118 8.85 -11.81 -16.72
N GLN A 119 8.42 -12.89 -17.37
CA GLN A 119 9.30 -13.79 -18.11
C GLN A 119 9.54 -13.18 -19.50
N ASN A 120 10.75 -12.70 -19.78
CA ASN A 120 11.13 -12.27 -21.13
C ASN A 120 11.25 -13.50 -22.02
N VAL A 121 10.18 -13.88 -22.74
CA VAL A 121 10.24 -14.95 -23.75
C VAL A 121 10.31 -14.33 -25.14
N ASP A 122 11.41 -13.64 -25.42
CA ASP A 122 11.85 -13.41 -26.80
C ASP A 122 12.88 -14.48 -27.17
N SER A 123 12.38 -15.71 -27.38
CA SER A 123 13.19 -16.79 -27.96
C SER A 123 12.82 -16.95 -29.43
N TYR A 124 13.52 -16.24 -30.31
CA TYR A 124 13.48 -16.55 -31.73
C TYR A 124 14.13 -17.91 -31.99
N ARG A 125 13.43 -18.80 -32.70
CA ARG A 125 14.01 -20.05 -33.21
C ARG A 125 14.71 -19.75 -34.53
N THR A 126 16.04 -19.82 -34.55
CA THR A 126 16.79 -19.87 -35.81
C THR A 126 16.62 -21.26 -36.41
N ILE A 127 15.93 -21.36 -37.56
CA ILE A 127 15.93 -22.57 -38.37
C ILE A 127 17.03 -22.40 -39.42
N THR A 128 18.10 -23.17 -39.30
CA THR A 128 19.10 -23.33 -40.36
C THR A 128 18.74 -24.57 -41.15
N MET A 129 18.50 -24.42 -42.45
CA MET A 129 18.35 -25.53 -43.39
C MET A 129 19.73 -25.85 -43.98
N GLY A 130 20.13 -27.11 -43.93
CA GLY A 130 21.27 -27.68 -44.65
C GLY A 130 20.78 -28.70 -45.66
#